data_AF-A0A1Q9LBZ8-F1
#
_entry.id   AF-A0A1Q9LBZ8-F1
#
_cell.length_a   1.000
_cell.length_b   1.000
_cell.length_c   1.000
_cell.angle_alpha   90.00
_cell.angle_beta   90.00
_cell.angle_gamma   90.00
#
_symmetry.space_group_name_H-M   'P 1'
#
loop_
_entity.id
_entity.type
_entity.pdbx_description
1 polymer ?
#
loop_
_entity_poly.entity_id
_entity_poly.type
_entity_poly.pdbx_seq_one_letter_code
_entity_poly.pdbx_strand_id
1 'polypeptide(L)'
;MEGDDASTRMADDQRAVCSELANRHGLRVVGEYVDHGPAVASRQGELQRLIDDVTSQAVCAVLVYDLARLAGDLVRLETILAELKARGADVLTVMGVEVAERFVAAQRMREAFRRLPQVGGAE
;
A
#
# COMPACT_ATOMS: atom_id res chain seq x y z
N MET A 1 -26.87 2.63 -20.71
CA MET A 1 -26.19 3.40 -19.66
C MET A 1 -26.01 2.49 -18.44
N GLU A 2 -25.37 1.33 -18.62
CA GLU A 2 -25.26 0.27 -17.58
C GLU A 2 -23.80 -0.06 -17.22
N GLY A 3 -22.81 0.52 -17.92
CA GLY A 3 -21.38 0.21 -17.72
C GLY A 3 -20.73 0.89 -16.51
N ASP A 4 -21.23 2.06 -16.12
CA ASP A 4 -20.65 2.84 -15.00
C ASP A 4 -21.02 2.24 -13.64
N ASP A 5 -22.25 1.75 -13.49
CA ASP A 5 -22.78 1.30 -12.19
C ASP A 5 -22.13 -0.03 -11.73
N ALA A 6 -21.79 -0.90 -12.68
CA ALA A 6 -21.09 -2.15 -12.39
C ALA A 6 -19.61 -1.93 -12.01
N SER A 7 -18.95 -0.98 -12.66
CA SER A 7 -17.54 -0.67 -12.39
C SER A 7 -17.35 0.00 -11.03
N THR A 8 -18.30 0.86 -10.63
CA THR A 8 -18.33 1.49 -9.30
C THR A 8 -18.51 0.45 -8.19
N ARG A 9 -19.50 -0.45 -8.32
CA ARG A 9 -19.69 -1.54 -7.33
C ARG A 9 -18.46 -2.42 -7.18
N MET A 10 -17.78 -2.75 -8.28
CA MET A 10 -16.55 -3.54 -8.23
C MET A 10 -15.41 -2.82 -7.51
N ALA A 11 -15.29 -1.50 -7.67
CA ALA A 11 -14.30 -0.70 -6.94
C ALA A 11 -14.64 -0.62 -5.44
N ASP A 12 -15.93 -0.47 -5.10
CA ASP A 12 -16.40 -0.46 -3.72
C ASP A 12 -16.18 -1.81 -3.01
N ASP A 13 -16.42 -2.93 -3.69
CA ASP A 13 -16.15 -4.27 -3.17
C ASP A 13 -14.66 -4.48 -2.89
N GLN A 14 -13.79 -4.04 -3.81
CA GLN A 14 -12.33 -4.12 -3.62
C GLN A 14 -11.87 -3.25 -2.44
N ARG A 15 -12.43 -2.05 -2.30
CA ARG A 15 -12.16 -1.15 -1.17
C ARG A 15 -12.61 -1.75 0.15
N ALA A 16 -13.80 -2.36 0.19
CA ALA A 16 -14.32 -3.01 1.38
C ALA A 16 -13.41 -4.16 1.82
N VAL A 17 -12.91 -4.97 0.88
CA VAL A 17 -11.95 -6.03 1.16
C VAL A 17 -10.63 -5.47 1.72
N CYS A 18 -10.08 -4.42 1.11
CA CYS A 18 -8.86 -3.78 1.62
C CYS A 18 -9.05 -3.20 3.02
N SER A 19 -10.19 -2.55 3.28
CA SER A 19 -10.49 -1.93 4.58
C SER A 19 -10.67 -2.97 5.68
N GLU A 20 -11.44 -4.03 5.41
CA GLU A 20 -11.64 -5.15 6.33
C GLU A 20 -10.30 -5.80 6.69
N LEU A 21 -9.45 -6.00 5.70
CA LEU A 21 -8.14 -6.60 5.88
C LEU A 21 -7.22 -5.68 6.71
N ALA A 22 -7.18 -4.38 6.43
CA ALA A 22 -6.42 -3.43 7.24
C ALA A 22 -6.87 -3.46 8.72
N ASN A 23 -8.18 -3.51 8.96
CA ASN A 23 -8.76 -3.60 10.30
C ASN A 23 -8.38 -4.91 11.01
N ARG A 24 -8.50 -6.06 10.34
CA ARG A 24 -8.14 -7.37 10.89
C ARG A 24 -6.69 -7.44 11.36
N HIS A 25 -5.79 -6.75 10.66
CA HIS A 25 -4.35 -6.79 10.93
C HIS A 25 -3.86 -5.61 11.80
N GLY A 26 -4.75 -4.84 12.41
CA GLY A 26 -4.37 -3.72 13.28
C GLY A 26 -3.57 -2.65 12.54
N LEU A 27 -3.85 -2.47 11.25
CA LEU A 27 -3.36 -1.38 10.44
C LEU A 27 -4.37 -0.23 10.50
N ARG A 28 -3.87 0.99 10.60
CA ARG A 28 -4.71 2.19 10.52
C ARG A 28 -4.66 2.71 9.09
N VAL A 29 -5.81 2.75 8.43
CA VAL A 29 -5.94 3.40 7.12
C VAL A 29 -5.78 4.90 7.30
N VAL A 30 -4.83 5.52 6.60
CA VAL A 30 -4.51 6.96 6.69
C VAL A 30 -4.92 7.74 5.44
N GLY A 31 -5.28 7.03 4.37
CA GLY A 31 -5.74 7.61 3.12
C GLY A 31 -6.23 6.50 2.18
N GLU A 32 -7.10 6.89 1.26
CA GLU A 32 -7.62 6.02 0.20
C GLU A 32 -7.50 6.75 -1.13
N TYR A 33 -7.17 6.00 -2.17
CA TYR A 33 -6.84 6.50 -3.49
C TYR A 33 -7.53 5.60 -4.51
N VAL A 34 -8.41 6.18 -5.31
CA VAL A 34 -9.29 5.43 -6.22
C VAL A 34 -9.20 6.01 -7.61
N ASP A 35 -8.56 5.26 -8.51
CA ASP A 35 -8.60 5.55 -9.94
C ASP A 35 -9.70 4.70 -10.61
N HIS A 36 -10.58 5.36 -11.36
CA HIS A 36 -11.63 4.68 -12.10
C HIS A 36 -11.14 4.23 -13.48
N GLY A 37 -11.34 2.94 -13.79
CA GLY A 37 -10.99 2.35 -15.08
C GLY A 37 -9.65 1.58 -15.06
N PRO A 38 -9.04 1.34 -16.24
CA PRO A 38 -7.85 0.52 -16.34
C PRO A 38 -6.59 1.23 -15.82
N ALA A 39 -5.62 0.45 -15.34
CA ALA A 39 -4.34 0.93 -14.79
C ALA A 39 -3.40 1.49 -15.88
N VAL A 40 -3.76 2.67 -16.40
CA VAL A 40 -3.07 3.39 -17.48
C VAL A 40 -2.62 4.74 -16.95
N ALA A 41 -1.38 5.14 -17.26
CA ALA A 41 -0.73 6.31 -16.66
C ALA A 41 -1.53 7.61 -16.81
N SER A 42 -2.17 7.79 -17.96
CA SER A 42 -3.00 8.97 -18.23
C SER A 42 -4.32 9.02 -17.45
N ARG A 43 -4.66 7.98 -16.68
CA ARG A 43 -5.90 7.84 -15.93
C ARG A 43 -5.68 7.51 -14.44
N GLN A 44 -4.43 7.60 -13.99
CA GLN A 44 -4.02 7.19 -12.64
C GLN A 44 -3.53 8.40 -11.82
N GLY A 45 -4.41 9.39 -11.68
CA GLY A 45 -4.11 10.62 -10.94
C GLY A 45 -4.01 10.37 -9.43
N GLU A 46 -4.87 9.50 -8.90
CA GLU A 46 -4.87 9.16 -7.47
C GLU A 46 -3.68 8.27 -7.11
N LEU A 47 -3.23 7.39 -8.01
CA LEU A 47 -1.96 6.67 -7.83
C LEU A 47 -0.77 7.63 -7.76
N GLN A 48 -0.72 8.65 -8.62
CA GLN A 48 0.37 9.64 -8.54
C GLN A 48 0.30 10.41 -7.22
N ARG A 49 -0.91 10.83 -6.81
CA ARG A 49 -1.13 11.47 -5.50
C ARG A 49 -0.70 10.57 -4.34
N LEU A 50 -0.99 9.27 -4.41
CA LEU A 50 -0.50 8.29 -3.43
C LEU A 50 1.03 8.25 -3.38
N ILE A 51 1.70 8.22 -4.52
CA ILE A 51 3.18 8.20 -4.58
C ILE A 51 3.77 9.47 -3.96
N ASP A 52 3.12 10.62 -4.18
CA ASP A 52 3.55 11.91 -3.66
C ASP A 52 3.25 12.06 -2.15
N ASP A 53 2.10 11.56 -1.70
CA ASP A 53 1.66 11.59 -0.29
C ASP A 53 2.42 10.58 0.58
N VAL A 54 2.99 9.51 -0.01
CA VAL A 54 3.87 8.55 0.68
C VAL A 54 5.19 9.25 1.02
N THR A 55 5.26 9.71 2.25
CA THR A 55 6.48 10.26 2.86
C THR A 55 7.06 9.25 3.86
N SER A 56 8.40 9.23 3.95
CA SER A 56 9.19 8.16 4.58
C SER A 56 8.99 7.89 6.07
N GLN A 57 8.01 8.52 6.72
CA GLN A 57 7.80 8.44 8.16
C GLN A 57 6.34 8.24 8.60
N ALA A 58 5.35 8.34 7.70
CA ALA A 58 3.93 8.26 8.07
C ALA A 58 3.21 7.03 7.48
N VAL A 59 3.67 6.53 6.33
CA VAL A 59 3.06 5.41 5.62
C VAL A 59 4.06 4.28 5.49
N CYS A 60 3.78 3.14 6.15
CA CYS A 60 4.65 1.96 6.10
C CYS A 60 4.24 0.93 5.05
N ALA A 61 3.00 1.00 4.56
CA ALA A 61 2.48 0.05 3.58
C ALA A 61 1.38 0.67 2.71
N VAL A 62 1.31 0.19 1.46
CA VAL A 62 0.24 0.45 0.51
C VAL A 62 -0.48 -0.87 0.23
N LEU A 63 -1.77 -0.93 0.52
CA LEU A 63 -2.60 -2.11 0.28
C LEU A 63 -3.37 -1.96 -1.02
N VAL A 64 -3.24 -2.94 -1.92
CA VAL A 64 -3.97 -3.02 -3.18
C VAL A 64 -4.70 -4.36 -3.30
N TYR A 65 -5.78 -4.40 -4.09
CA TYR A 65 -6.50 -5.65 -4.32
C TYR A 65 -5.62 -6.68 -5.05
N ASP A 66 -5.03 -6.26 -6.16
CA ASP A 66 -4.05 -7.01 -6.95
C ASP A 66 -3.04 -6.04 -7.61
N LEU A 67 -1.93 -6.57 -8.14
CA LEU A 67 -0.90 -5.74 -8.78
C LEU A 67 -1.33 -5.14 -10.12
N ALA A 68 -2.34 -5.71 -10.78
CA ALA A 68 -2.87 -5.17 -12.03
C ALA A 68 -3.62 -3.85 -11.81
N ARG A 69 -3.96 -3.49 -10.57
CA ARG A 69 -4.46 -2.16 -10.19
C ARG A 69 -3.38 -1.08 -10.20
N LEU A 70 -2.11 -1.44 -10.08
CA LEU A 70 -1.00 -0.49 -10.13
C LEU A 70 -0.55 -0.25 -11.57
N ALA A 71 -0.40 -1.30 -12.36
CA ALA A 71 0.02 -1.19 -13.75
C ALA A 71 -0.52 -2.33 -14.61
N GLY A 72 -0.76 -2.03 -15.89
CA GLY A 72 -1.08 -3.03 -16.91
C GLY A 72 0.15 -3.76 -17.49
N ASP A 73 1.37 -3.35 -17.13
CA ASP A 73 2.61 -3.92 -17.64
C ASP A 73 3.69 -4.03 -16.56
N LEU A 74 4.65 -4.95 -16.76
CA LEU A 74 5.67 -5.29 -15.77
C LEU A 74 6.69 -4.17 -15.53
N VAL A 75 7.12 -3.46 -16.59
CA VAL A 75 8.14 -2.40 -16.48
C VAL A 75 7.63 -1.28 -15.59
N ARG A 76 6.38 -0.89 -15.82
CA ARG A 76 5.72 0.15 -15.02
C ARG A 76 5.43 -0.32 -13.61
N LEU A 77 5.02 -1.57 -13.44
CA LEU A 77 4.83 -2.16 -12.11
C LEU A 77 6.13 -2.08 -11.30
N GLU A 78 7.26 -2.52 -11.86
CA GLU A 78 8.56 -2.46 -11.19
C GLU A 78 8.96 -1.02 -10.82
N THR A 79 8.68 -0.06 -11.72
CA THR A 79 8.93 1.36 -11.48
C THR A 79 8.14 1.86 -10.26
N ILE A 80 6.84 1.59 -10.20
CA ILE A 80 5.96 2.00 -9.09
C ILE A 80 6.41 1.35 -7.76
N LEU A 81 6.71 0.05 -7.78
CA LEU A 81 7.18 -0.67 -6.60
C LEU A 81 8.50 -0.10 -6.07
N ALA A 82 9.44 0.22 -6.96
CA ALA A 82 10.71 0.83 -6.59
C ALA A 82 10.51 2.23 -5.99
N GLU A 83 9.62 3.03 -6.57
CA GLU A 83 9.32 4.37 -6.09
C GLU A 83 8.68 4.42 -4.70
N LEU A 84 7.72 3.54 -4.44
CA LEU A 84 7.08 3.42 -3.11
C LEU A 84 8.08 2.91 -2.07
N LYS A 85 8.89 1.91 -2.44
CA LYS A 85 9.92 1.37 -1.57
C LYS A 85 11.00 2.38 -1.22
N ALA A 86 11.44 3.19 -2.19
CA ALA A 86 12.39 4.28 -1.95
C ALA A 86 11.85 5.32 -0.97
N ARG A 87 10.51 5.47 -0.91
CA ARG A 87 9.80 6.31 0.05
C ARG A 87 9.39 5.58 1.33
N GLY A 88 9.84 4.34 1.55
CA GLY A 88 9.65 3.60 2.80
C GLY A 88 8.32 2.85 2.94
N ALA A 89 7.53 2.74 1.87
CA ALA A 89 6.31 1.95 1.85
C ALA A 89 6.47 0.66 1.06
N ASP A 90 6.05 -0.47 1.64
CA ASP A 90 5.92 -1.73 0.92
C ASP A 90 4.53 -1.89 0.32
N VAL A 91 4.43 -2.55 -0.83
CA VAL A 91 3.15 -2.86 -1.46
C VAL A 91 2.67 -4.24 -1.06
N LEU A 92 1.43 -4.31 -0.57
CA LEU A 92 0.76 -5.52 -0.13
C LEU A 92 -0.44 -5.77 -1.04
N THR A 93 -0.68 -7.03 -1.40
CA THR A 93 -1.90 -7.44 -2.11
C THR A 93 -2.83 -8.17 -1.15
N VAL A 94 -4.14 -8.20 -1.40
CA VAL A 94 -5.12 -8.92 -0.56
C VAL A 94 -4.69 -10.39 -0.32
N MET A 95 -4.14 -11.05 -1.35
CA MET A 95 -3.62 -12.42 -1.24
C MET A 95 -2.25 -12.49 -0.54
N GLY A 96 -1.44 -11.44 -0.63
CA GLY A 96 -0.08 -11.38 -0.07
C GLY A 96 -0.02 -10.87 1.37
N VAL A 97 -1.14 -10.45 1.94
CA VAL A 97 -1.20 -9.86 3.29
C VAL A 97 -0.74 -10.82 4.38
N GLU A 98 -1.02 -12.12 4.28
CA GLU A 98 -0.53 -13.11 5.24
C GLU A 98 1.02 -13.17 5.26
N VAL A 99 1.67 -12.87 4.12
CA VAL A 99 3.13 -12.76 4.03
C VAL A 99 3.60 -11.39 4.55
N ALA A 100 2.80 -10.35 4.32
CA ALA A 100 3.05 -8.99 4.77
C ALA A 100 3.02 -8.84 6.30
N GLU A 101 2.18 -9.59 7.00
CA GLU A 101 2.11 -9.60 8.47
C GLU A 101 3.48 -9.84 9.10
N ARG A 102 4.23 -10.82 8.58
CA ARG A 102 5.59 -11.13 9.05
C ARG A 102 6.55 -9.97 8.80
N PHE A 103 6.36 -9.25 7.69
CA PHE A 103 7.21 -8.13 7.31
C PHE A 103 6.90 -6.88 8.13
N VAL A 104 5.63 -6.50 8.29
CA VAL A 104 5.20 -5.36 9.13
C VAL A 104 5.54 -5.62 10.60
N ALA A 105 5.35 -6.83 11.10
CA ALA A 105 5.80 -7.21 12.44
C ALA A 105 7.33 -7.08 12.57
N ALA A 106 8.10 -7.53 11.58
CA ALA A 106 9.56 -7.38 11.58
C ALA A 106 10.03 -5.92 11.48
N GLN A 107 9.32 -5.07 10.72
CA GLN A 107 9.62 -3.64 10.61
C GLN A 107 9.27 -2.89 11.89
N ARG A 108 8.10 -3.16 12.49
CA ARG A 108 7.72 -2.64 13.81
C ARG A 108 8.73 -3.08 14.89
N MET A 109 9.22 -4.32 14.82
CA MET A 109 10.27 -4.82 15.72
C MET A 109 11.60 -4.08 15.50
N ARG A 110 12.01 -3.83 14.25
CA ARG A 110 13.22 -3.05 13.91
C ARG A 110 13.14 -1.60 14.36
N GLU A 111 11.99 -0.94 14.17
CA GLU A 111 11.76 0.43 14.65
C GLU A 111 11.73 0.51 16.17
N ALA A 112 11.08 -0.46 16.84
CA ALA A 112 11.09 -0.56 18.29
C ALA A 112 12.52 -0.74 18.82
N PHE A 113 13.32 -1.61 18.19
CA PHE A 113 14.75 -1.80 18.53
C PHE A 113 15.59 -0.54 18.33
N ARG A 114 15.33 0.25 17.26
CA ARG A 114 16.02 1.54 17.05
C ARG A 114 15.69 2.58 18.12
N ARG A 115 14.50 2.53 18.70
CA ARG A 115 14.03 3.50 19.71
C ARG A 115 14.34 3.09 21.15
N LEU A 116 14.83 1.87 21.39
CA LEU A 116 15.35 1.49 22.71
C LEU A 116 16.63 2.30 23.01
N PRO A 117 16.79 2.83 24.23
CA PRO A 117 18.06 3.40 24.64
C PRO A 117 19.14 2.34 24.49
N GLN A 118 20.23 2.67 23.79
CA GLN A 118 21.40 1.82 23.74
C GLN A 118 21.92 1.70 25.18
N VAL A 119 21.66 0.57 25.83
CA VAL A 119 22.12 0.35 27.20
C VAL A 119 23.64 0.19 27.14
N GLY A 120 24.34 1.27 27.49
CA GLY A 120 25.68 1.27 28.07
C GLY A 120 26.79 0.60 27.27
N GLY A 121 27.48 1.39 26.44
CA GLY A 121 28.94 1.31 26.43
C GLY A 121 29.45 2.02 27.68
N ALA A 122 29.52 1.30 28.80
CA ALA A 122 30.26 1.76 29.96
C ALA A 122 31.75 1.80 29.59
N GLU A 123 32.39 2.85 30.09
CA GLU A 123 33.79 3.27 29.94
C GLU A 123 34.83 2.16 30.11
#